data_AF-A0A351Q7Q8-F1
#
_entry.id   AF-A0A351Q7Q8-F1
#
_cell.length_a   1.000
_cell.length_b   1.000
_cell.length_c   1.000
_cell.angle_alpha   90.00
_cell.angle_beta   90.00
_cell.angle_gamma   90.00
#
_symmetry.space_group_name_H-M   'P 1'
#
loop_
_entity.id
_entity.type
_entity.pdbx_description
1 polymer ?
#
loop_
_entity_poly.entity_id
_entity_poly.type
_entity_poly.pdbx_seq_one_letter_code
_entity_poly.pdbx_strand_id
1 'polypeptide(L)'
;VPGCGKSHKIGEMLKNPDKFKIESEEHQVIRTVFHPDYTNSDFIGQILPKVNADKTIEYVFVPGPFTKILAKAIKHSSNQYVLIIEEINRGNAASIFGETFQLLDRMKKGQTITEKIFDGDLNTYGQGWSEYFFMNDDINHYILK
;
A
#
# COMPACT_ATOMS: atom_id res chain seq x y z
N VAL A 1 21.48 -7.29 -11.25
CA VAL A 1 22.39 -6.56 -12.16
C VAL A 1 21.77 -5.22 -12.57
N PRO A 2 22.45 -4.10 -12.34
CA PRO A 2 22.07 -2.78 -12.88
C PRO A 2 22.09 -2.82 -14.42
N GLY A 3 21.27 -1.98 -15.08
CA GLY A 3 21.31 -1.84 -16.54
C GLY A 3 20.56 -2.92 -17.37
N CYS A 4 19.94 -3.93 -16.76
CA CYS A 4 19.19 -4.97 -17.50
C CYS A 4 17.76 -4.57 -17.93
N GLY A 5 17.42 -3.27 -17.93
CA GLY A 5 16.09 -2.81 -18.38
C GLY A 5 14.91 -3.16 -17.48
N LYS A 6 15.11 -3.51 -16.20
CA LYS A 6 14.02 -3.87 -15.27
C LYS A 6 12.96 -2.77 -15.16
N SER A 7 13.39 -1.52 -14.92
CA SER A 7 12.47 -0.38 -14.82
C SER A 7 11.77 -0.06 -16.14
N HIS A 8 12.43 -0.33 -17.27
CA HIS A 8 11.82 -0.20 -18.61
C HIS A 8 10.71 -1.23 -18.81
N LYS A 9 10.99 -2.50 -18.48
CA LYS A 9 10.02 -3.59 -18.54
C LYS A 9 8.79 -3.33 -17.66
N ILE A 10 8.98 -2.74 -16.47
CA ILE A 10 7.85 -2.34 -15.62
C ILE A 10 6.98 -1.29 -16.35
N GLY A 11 7.59 -0.31 -17.01
CA GLY A 11 6.87 0.67 -17.81
C GLY A 11 6.06 0.03 -18.94
N GLU A 12 6.61 -0.96 -19.64
CA GLU A 12 5.87 -1.72 -20.66
C GLU A 12 4.72 -2.53 -20.05
N MET A 13 4.91 -3.12 -18.88
CA MET A 13 3.87 -3.86 -18.18
C MET A 13 2.71 -2.96 -17.76
N LEU A 14 2.97 -1.75 -17.27
CA LEU A 14 1.92 -0.79 -16.90
C LEU A 14 1.05 -0.37 -18.08
N LYS A 15 1.64 -0.29 -19.28
CA LYS A 15 0.93 0.05 -20.52
C LYS A 15 0.13 -1.11 -21.09
N ASN A 16 0.30 -2.32 -20.57
CA ASN A 16 -0.38 -3.52 -21.06
C ASN A 16 -1.69 -3.75 -20.27
N PRO A 17 -2.88 -3.54 -20.89
CA PRO A 17 -4.17 -3.70 -20.23
C PRO A 17 -4.46 -5.14 -19.75
N ASP A 18 -3.83 -6.14 -20.39
CA ASP A 18 -3.95 -7.56 -19.99
C ASP A 18 -3.18 -7.86 -18.69
N LYS A 19 -2.23 -6.99 -18.31
CA LYS A 19 -1.45 -7.09 -17.07
C LYS A 19 -2.02 -6.19 -15.99
N PHE A 20 -2.23 -4.92 -16.31
CA PHE A 20 -2.72 -3.92 -15.38
C PHE A 20 -3.74 -3.01 -16.06
N LYS A 21 -4.91 -2.87 -15.44
CA LYS A 21 -5.97 -1.93 -15.88
C LYS A 21 -5.69 -0.54 -15.31
N ILE A 22 -4.79 0.19 -15.97
CA ILE A 22 -4.36 1.54 -15.57
C ILE A 22 -4.90 2.55 -16.57
N GLU A 23 -5.77 3.43 -16.12
CA GLU A 23 -6.34 4.55 -16.88
C GLU A 23 -5.50 5.82 -16.68
N SER A 24 -4.93 6.01 -15.49
CA SER A 24 -4.05 7.12 -15.15
C SER A 24 -2.90 6.67 -14.26
N GLU A 25 -1.69 6.66 -14.79
CA GLU A 25 -0.49 6.31 -14.01
C GLU A 25 -0.30 7.24 -12.80
N GLU A 26 -0.55 8.54 -12.95
CA GLU A 26 -0.45 9.53 -11.86
C GLU A 26 -1.35 9.17 -10.67
N HIS A 27 -2.56 8.68 -10.95
CA HIS A 27 -3.53 8.37 -9.93
C HIS A 27 -3.38 6.95 -9.40
N GLN A 28 -3.06 5.97 -10.26
CA GLN A 28 -3.11 4.55 -9.93
C GLN A 28 -1.74 3.93 -9.64
N VAL A 29 -0.64 4.64 -9.89
CA VAL A 29 0.71 4.11 -9.71
C VAL A 29 1.48 4.97 -8.71
N ILE A 30 2.07 4.33 -7.70
CA ILE A 30 3.08 4.95 -6.84
C ILE A 30 4.36 4.16 -6.97
N ARG A 31 5.48 4.86 -7.15
CA ARG A 31 6.82 4.26 -7.21
C ARG A 31 7.66 4.74 -6.03
N THR A 32 8.32 3.81 -5.36
CA THR A 32 9.30 4.08 -4.31
C THR A 32 10.56 3.25 -4.54
N VAL A 33 11.69 3.66 -3.96
CA VAL A 33 12.98 2.98 -4.07
C VAL A 33 13.47 2.68 -2.65
N PHE A 34 13.75 1.41 -2.37
CA PHE A 34 14.33 1.03 -1.09
C PHE A 34 15.83 1.31 -1.07
N HIS A 35 16.29 1.85 0.04
CA HIS A 35 17.71 2.07 0.36
C HIS A 35 18.02 1.53 1.76
N PRO A 36 19.30 1.36 2.14
CA PRO A 36 19.67 0.73 3.41
C PRO A 36 19.02 1.38 4.64
N ASP A 37 18.90 2.71 4.63
CA ASP A 37 18.29 3.47 5.73
C ASP A 37 16.78 3.67 5.59
N TYR A 38 16.12 3.03 4.61
CA TYR A 38 14.68 3.16 4.40
C TYR A 38 13.95 2.40 5.51
N THR A 39 13.04 3.08 6.20
CA THR A 39 12.38 2.53 7.39
C THR A 39 10.90 2.27 7.17
N ASN A 40 10.26 1.63 8.15
CA ASN A 40 8.81 1.49 8.18
C ASN A 40 8.10 2.84 8.16
N SER A 41 8.60 3.83 8.90
CA SER A 41 8.09 5.19 8.93
C SER A 41 8.08 5.86 7.55
N ASP A 42 9.08 5.58 6.71
CA ASP A 42 9.14 6.09 5.34
C ASP A 42 8.13 5.42 4.42
N PHE A 43 7.89 4.12 4.62
CA PHE A 43 7.02 3.29 3.78
C PHE A 43 5.53 3.42 4.11
N ILE A 44 5.22 3.31 5.40
CA ILE A 44 3.87 3.34 5.97
C ILE A 44 3.47 4.79 6.25
N GLY A 45 4.35 5.55 6.90
CA GLY A 45 4.08 6.91 7.34
C GLY A 45 4.45 7.11 8.79
N GLN A 46 4.47 8.36 9.22
CA GLN A 46 4.87 8.75 10.57
C GLN A 46 4.16 10.02 11.02
N ILE A 47 4.02 10.17 12.33
CA ILE A 47 3.49 11.39 12.93
C ILE A 47 4.62 12.41 13.03
N LEU A 48 4.44 13.57 12.40
CA LEU A 48 5.38 14.67 12.42
C LEU A 48 4.75 15.92 13.05
N PRO A 49 5.55 16.72 13.80
CA PRO A 49 5.08 18.00 14.28
C PRO A 49 4.99 19.01 13.12
N LYS A 50 3.87 19.72 13.05
CA LYS A 50 3.63 20.83 12.14
C LYS A 50 3.42 22.10 12.96
N VAL A 51 4.19 23.14 12.64
CA VAL A 51 4.05 24.45 13.28
C VAL A 51 2.99 25.25 12.53
N ASN A 52 1.96 25.67 13.25
CA ASN A 52 0.87 26.49 12.72
C ASN A 52 1.27 27.98 12.70
N ALA A 53 0.49 28.80 11.98
CA ALA A 53 0.73 30.24 11.87
C ALA A 53 0.66 30.98 13.23
N ASP A 54 -0.09 30.43 14.18
CA ASP A 54 -0.22 30.92 15.56
C ASP A 54 0.88 30.41 16.52
N LYS A 55 1.91 29.73 15.99
CA LYS A 55 3.01 29.09 16.74
C LYS A 55 2.58 27.91 17.64
N THR A 56 1.38 27.37 17.46
CA THR A 56 1.00 26.09 18.08
C THR A 56 1.62 24.92 17.32
N ILE A 57 1.81 23.80 18.02
CA ILE A 57 2.33 22.55 17.43
C ILE A 57 1.15 21.59 17.26
N GLU A 58 0.90 21.17 16.03
CA GLU A 58 -0.04 20.10 15.69
C GLU A 58 0.75 18.84 15.30
N TYR A 59 0.32 17.68 15.77
CA TYR A 59 0.89 16.40 15.33
C TYR A 59 0.06 15.85 14.19
N VAL A 60 0.67 15.71 13.02
CA VAL A 60 -0.01 15.25 11.80
C VAL A 60 0.60 13.96 11.30
N PHE A 61 -0.25 13.01 10.92
CA PHE A 61 0.21 11.81 10.24
C PHE A 61 0.60 12.14 8.80
N VAL A 62 1.85 11.88 8.45
CA VAL A 62 2.38 12.03 7.09
C VAL A 62 2.48 10.63 6.46
N PRO A 63 1.61 10.32 5.47
CA PRO A 63 1.52 8.98 4.89
C PRO A 63 2.71 8.67 3.98
N GLY A 64 3.23 7.45 4.11
CA GLY A 64 4.21 6.87 3.18
C GLY A 64 3.56 6.39 1.87
N PRO A 65 4.36 5.90 0.91
CA PRO A 65 3.87 5.43 -0.38
C PRO A 65 2.87 4.28 -0.27
N PHE A 66 3.02 3.37 0.70
CA PHE A 66 2.07 2.27 0.91
C PHE A 66 0.70 2.81 1.36
N THR A 67 0.68 3.68 2.37
CA THR A 67 -0.58 4.24 2.88
C THR A 67 -1.28 5.11 1.85
N LYS A 68 -0.52 5.89 1.05
CA LYS A 68 -1.07 6.68 -0.06
C LYS A 68 -1.77 5.81 -1.10
N ILE A 69 -1.14 4.72 -1.55
CA ILE A 69 -1.74 3.88 -2.59
C ILE A 69 -2.93 3.08 -2.02
N LEU A 70 -2.82 2.60 -0.78
CA LEU A 70 -3.90 1.88 -0.10
C LEU A 70 -5.13 2.77 0.08
N ALA A 71 -4.95 4.03 0.50
CA ALA A 71 -6.05 4.98 0.64
C ALA A 71 -6.78 5.22 -0.69
N LYS A 72 -6.03 5.37 -1.79
CA LYS A 72 -6.63 5.50 -3.13
C LYS A 72 -7.41 4.25 -3.52
N ALA A 73 -6.85 3.06 -3.26
CA ALA A 73 -7.49 1.79 -3.56
C ALA A 73 -8.78 1.54 -2.77
N ILE A 74 -8.83 1.95 -1.51
CA ILE A 74 -10.03 1.81 -0.67
C ILE A 74 -11.11 2.80 -1.11
N LYS A 75 -10.75 4.06 -1.41
CA LYS A 75 -11.72 5.08 -1.86
C LYS A 75 -12.33 4.78 -3.24
N HIS A 76 -11.61 4.04 -4.09
CA HIS A 76 -12.04 3.73 -5.45
C HIS A 76 -11.80 2.24 -5.77
N SER A 77 -12.49 1.37 -5.04
CA SER A 77 -12.29 -0.09 -5.09
C SER A 77 -12.57 -0.76 -6.45
N SER A 78 -13.21 -0.05 -7.40
CA SER A 78 -13.42 -0.52 -8.77
C SER A 78 -12.14 -0.52 -9.62
N ASN A 79 -11.13 0.24 -9.22
CA ASN A 79 -9.93 0.49 -10.02
C ASN A 79 -8.74 -0.33 -9.52
N GLN A 80 -7.83 -0.66 -10.43
CA GLN A 80 -6.58 -1.32 -10.07
C GLN A 80 -5.53 -0.30 -9.66
N TYR A 81 -4.78 -0.60 -8.60
CA TYR A 81 -3.70 0.24 -8.10
C TYR A 81 -2.40 -0.54 -8.03
N VAL A 82 -1.28 0.12 -8.31
CA VAL A 82 0.04 -0.52 -8.40
C VAL A 82 1.06 0.25 -7.56
N LEU A 83 1.70 -0.47 -6.63
CA LEU A 83 2.87 0.00 -5.90
C LEU A 83 4.12 -0.64 -6.49
N ILE A 84 5.02 0.19 -7.00
CA ILE A 84 6.30 -0.25 -7.55
C ILE A 84 7.38 0.01 -6.49
N ILE A 85 8.09 -1.05 -6.10
CA ILE A 85 9.21 -0.98 -5.17
C ILE A 85 10.48 -1.33 -5.94
N GLU A 86 11.28 -0.30 -6.23
CA GLU A 86 12.58 -0.45 -6.85
C GLU A 86 13.62 -0.83 -5.80
N GLU A 87 14.63 -1.60 -6.20
CA GLU A 87 15.74 -2.01 -5.33
C GLU A 87 15.29 -2.64 -4.00
N ILE A 88 14.20 -3.43 -4.01
CA ILE A 88 13.62 -4.08 -2.82
C ILE A 88 14.64 -4.87 -1.98
N ASN A 89 15.70 -5.36 -2.61
CA ASN A 89 16.78 -6.11 -1.98
C ASN A 89 17.86 -5.25 -1.30
N ARG A 90 17.76 -3.91 -1.34
CA ARG A 90 18.72 -2.98 -0.70
C ARG A 90 18.34 -2.56 0.71
N GLY A 91 17.11 -2.81 1.13
CA GLY A 91 16.63 -2.56 2.48
C GLY A 91 16.25 -3.87 3.18
N ASN A 92 16.08 -3.81 4.50
CA ASN A 92 15.47 -4.92 5.23
C ASN A 92 13.96 -4.91 4.97
N ALA A 93 13.51 -5.62 3.94
CA ALA A 93 12.10 -5.64 3.53
C ALA A 93 11.18 -6.03 4.70
N ALA A 94 11.54 -7.02 5.52
CA ALA A 94 10.72 -7.41 6.67
C ALA A 94 10.53 -6.26 7.66
N SER A 95 11.61 -5.53 7.98
CA SER A 95 11.54 -4.35 8.85
C SER A 95 10.80 -3.17 8.21
N ILE A 96 10.94 -2.96 6.89
CA ILE A 96 10.27 -1.87 6.18
C ILE A 96 8.77 -2.11 6.11
N PHE A 97 8.34 -3.32 5.75
CA PHE A 97 6.92 -3.65 5.70
C PHE A 97 6.30 -3.80 7.10
N GLY A 98 7.06 -4.29 8.09
CA GLY A 98 6.55 -4.53 9.44
C GLY A 98 5.32 -5.45 9.43
N GLU A 99 4.26 -5.05 10.12
CA GLU A 99 3.00 -5.81 10.18
C GLU A 99 2.30 -5.93 8.82
N THR A 100 2.44 -4.94 7.94
CA THR A 100 1.82 -4.99 6.60
C THR A 100 2.40 -6.09 5.71
N PHE A 101 3.53 -6.69 6.09
CA PHE A 101 4.13 -7.78 5.33
C PHE A 101 3.20 -8.99 5.22
N GLN A 102 2.43 -9.27 6.28
CA GLN A 102 1.45 -10.35 6.31
C GLN A 102 0.33 -10.13 5.29
N LEU A 103 0.03 -8.88 4.94
CA LEU A 103 -1.02 -8.56 3.97
C LEU A 103 -0.69 -9.03 2.55
N LEU A 104 0.56 -9.37 2.29
CA LEU A 104 1.01 -9.90 1.01
C LEU A 104 0.69 -11.38 0.83
N ASP A 105 0.41 -12.10 1.92
CA ASP A 105 0.00 -13.50 1.87
C ASP A 105 -1.42 -13.58 1.29
N ARG A 106 -1.52 -14.23 0.12
CA ARG A 106 -2.76 -14.32 -0.67
C ARG A 106 -3.44 -15.65 -0.45
N MET A 107 -4.76 -15.58 -0.24
CA MET A 107 -5.63 -16.75 -0.20
C MET A 107 -5.53 -17.52 -1.51
N LYS A 108 -5.22 -18.81 -1.40
CA LYS A 108 -5.11 -19.77 -2.49
C LYS A 108 -6.49 -20.20 -2.98
N LYS A 109 -6.53 -20.79 -4.18
CA LYS A 109 -7.75 -21.32 -4.77
C LYS A 109 -8.41 -22.34 -3.83
N GLY A 110 -9.70 -22.16 -3.53
CA GLY A 110 -10.47 -23.03 -2.64
C GLY A 110 -10.46 -22.61 -1.16
N GLN A 111 -9.66 -21.61 -0.77
CA GLN A 111 -9.77 -21.00 0.55
C GLN A 111 -10.86 -19.93 0.54
N THR A 112 -11.72 -19.94 1.56
CA THR A 112 -12.68 -18.88 1.83
C THR A 112 -12.72 -18.59 3.32
N ILE A 113 -12.81 -17.31 3.68
CA ILE A 113 -12.99 -16.85 5.06
C ILE A 113 -14.31 -16.09 5.05
N THR A 114 -15.20 -16.40 5.98
CA THR A 114 -16.47 -15.68 6.14
C THR A 114 -16.49 -15.04 7.51
N GLU A 115 -16.59 -13.72 7.54
CA GLU A 115 -16.65 -12.94 8.77
C GLU A 115 -18.02 -12.27 8.91
N LYS A 116 -18.55 -12.28 10.14
CA LYS A 116 -19.77 -11.55 10.49
C LYS A 116 -19.43 -10.08 10.67
N ILE A 117 -20.14 -9.21 9.97
CA ILE A 117 -20.09 -7.78 10.28
C ILE A 117 -21.09 -7.44 11.39
N PHE A 118 -20.90 -6.27 12.00
CA PHE A 118 -21.70 -5.79 13.14
C PHE A 118 -23.21 -5.75 12.88
N ASP A 119 -23.65 -5.64 11.62
CA ASP A 119 -25.06 -5.61 11.22
C ASP A 119 -25.66 -7.01 10.95
N GLY A 120 -24.91 -8.08 11.20
CA GLY A 120 -25.35 -9.46 10.99
C GLY A 120 -25.13 -10.01 9.58
N ASP A 121 -24.76 -9.15 8.63
CA ASP A 121 -24.33 -9.59 7.29
C ASP A 121 -23.00 -10.34 7.33
N LEU A 122 -22.75 -11.13 6.28
CA LEU A 122 -21.54 -11.94 6.13
C LEU A 122 -20.71 -11.40 4.98
N ASN A 123 -19.46 -11.04 5.24
CA ASN A 123 -18.47 -10.80 4.20
C ASN A 123 -17.72 -12.09 3.92
N THR A 124 -17.71 -12.52 2.66
CA THR A 124 -16.94 -13.68 2.21
C THR A 124 -15.71 -13.23 1.41
N TYR A 125 -14.54 -13.59 1.91
CA TYR A 125 -13.24 -13.36 1.29
C TYR A 125 -12.77 -14.64 0.62
N GLY A 126 -12.13 -14.53 -0.54
CA GLY A 126 -11.80 -15.67 -1.38
C GLY A 126 -10.44 -15.55 -2.06
N GLN A 127 -10.27 -16.29 -3.16
CA GLN A 127 -8.99 -16.33 -3.87
C GLN A 127 -8.46 -14.92 -4.22
N GLY A 128 -7.19 -14.68 -3.90
CA GLY A 128 -6.49 -13.42 -4.20
C GLY A 128 -6.66 -12.32 -3.17
N TRP A 129 -7.52 -12.50 -2.16
CA TRP A 129 -7.59 -11.62 -0.99
C TRP A 129 -6.42 -11.88 -0.05
N SER A 130 -6.15 -10.95 0.86
CA SER A 130 -5.19 -11.22 1.93
C SER A 130 -5.74 -12.25 2.90
N GLU A 131 -4.87 -13.13 3.40
CA GLU A 131 -5.20 -14.04 4.51
C GLU A 131 -5.36 -13.30 5.85
N TYR A 132 -4.87 -12.06 5.94
CA TYR A 132 -4.83 -11.26 7.17
C TYR A 132 -5.61 -9.95 7.00
N PHE A 133 -6.26 -9.53 8.08
CA PHE A 133 -6.85 -8.20 8.18
C PHE A 133 -5.81 -7.20 8.70
N PHE A 134 -5.94 -5.97 8.25
CA PHE A 134 -5.11 -4.87 8.73
C PHE A 134 -5.94 -3.90 9.54
N MET A 135 -5.58 -3.69 10.80
CA MET A 135 -6.23 -2.71 11.68
C MET A 135 -5.18 -1.76 12.22
N ASN A 136 -5.08 -0.58 11.63
CA ASN A 136 -4.20 0.49 12.09
C ASN A 136 -4.98 1.80 12.14
N ASP A 137 -5.13 2.37 13.33
CA ASP A 137 -6.01 3.51 13.57
C ASP A 137 -5.55 4.77 12.84
N ASP A 138 -4.25 5.04 12.77
CA ASP A 138 -3.71 6.21 12.07
C ASP A 138 -3.95 6.14 10.57
N ILE A 139 -3.73 4.97 9.98
CA ILE A 139 -3.99 4.71 8.56
C ILE A 139 -5.49 4.76 8.28
N ASN A 140 -6.31 4.14 9.13
CA ASN A 140 -7.76 4.19 9.00
C ASN A 140 -8.28 5.63 9.09
N HIS A 141 -7.79 6.42 10.04
CA HIS A 141 -8.14 7.83 10.17
C HIS A 141 -7.69 8.65 8.95
N TYR A 142 -6.49 8.38 8.42
CA TYR A 142 -6.02 9.00 7.18
C TYR A 142 -6.88 8.65 5.97
N ILE A 143 -7.34 7.39 5.86
CA ILE A 143 -8.18 6.92 4.75
C ILE A 143 -9.59 7.49 4.84
N LEU A 144 -10.16 7.60 6.05
CA LEU A 144 -11.54 8.04 6.28
C LEU A 144 -11.73 9.56 6.20
N LYS A 145 -10.65 10.35 6.30
CA LYS A 145 -10.65 11.78 5.97
C LYS A 145 -10.75 12.03 4.47
#